data_AF-A0A2T2UL69-F1
#
_entry.id   AF-A0A2T2UL69-F1
#
_cell.length_a   1.000
_cell.length_b   1.000
_cell.length_c   1.000
_cell.angle_alpha   90.00
_cell.angle_beta   90.00
_cell.angle_gamma   90.00
#
_symmetry.space_group_name_H-M   'P 1'
#
loop_
_entity.id
_entity.type
_entity.pdbx_description
1 polymer ?
#
loop_
_entity_poly.entity_id
_entity_poly.type
_entity_poly.pdbx_seq_one_letter_code
_entity_poly.pdbx_strand_id
1 'polypeptide(L)'
;MTAATIAACLALGALAGTLAGLLGIGGGIVIVPGLAAVLAEGGVAPERLMQVAVGTSLATIVATAGAAIRAHQRRGAVRWSLVARLGPGVAVGAAAGTVVADALATRTLAAVFGLFLIAVAARLAWPRAPTPARGLPGRVVLAAWGSAIGGVASLLGIGGGTLTVPLLAWCNVDLRQ
;
A
#
# COMPACT_ATOMS: atom_id res chain seq x y z
N MET A 1 -0.24 17.68 21.16
CA MET A 1 -1.09 16.51 20.83
C MET A 1 -1.93 16.18 22.05
N THR A 2 -3.25 16.15 21.94
CA THR A 2 -4.14 15.85 23.08
C THR A 2 -4.30 14.33 23.24
N ALA A 3 -4.68 13.86 24.44
CA ALA A 3 -4.92 12.44 24.69
C ALA A 3 -5.98 11.83 23.73
N ALA A 4 -6.94 12.65 23.30
CA ALA A 4 -7.95 12.28 22.31
C ALA A 4 -7.35 11.94 20.94
N THR A 5 -6.35 12.69 20.46
CA THR A 5 -5.65 12.42 19.20
C THR A 5 -4.94 11.06 19.23
N ILE A 6 -4.31 10.73 20.36
CA ILE A 6 -3.61 9.46 20.54
C ILE A 6 -4.59 8.29 20.53
N ALA A 7 -5.71 8.42 21.26
CA ALA A 7 -6.76 7.40 21.29
C ALA A 7 -7.38 7.19 19.90
N ALA A 8 -7.62 8.27 19.15
CA ALA A 8 -8.10 8.21 17.76
C ALA A 8 -7.13 7.44 16.86
N CYS A 9 -5.82 7.77 16.89
CA CYS A 9 -4.80 7.06 16.11
C CYS A 9 -4.72 5.57 16.46
N LEU A 10 -4.83 5.21 17.74
CA LEU A 10 -4.84 3.80 18.17
C LEU A 10 -6.07 3.05 17.65
N ALA A 11 -7.25 3.65 17.74
CA ALA A 11 -8.48 3.06 17.22
C ALA A 11 -8.44 2.90 15.69
N LEU A 12 -7.96 3.93 14.99
CA LEU A 12 -7.81 3.93 13.53
C LEU A 12 -6.80 2.87 13.08
N GLY A 13 -5.66 2.76 13.77
CA GLY A 13 -4.65 1.74 13.51
C GLY A 13 -5.16 0.32 13.76
N ALA A 14 -5.92 0.10 14.84
CA ALA A 14 -6.53 -1.20 15.13
C ALA A 14 -7.55 -1.60 14.05
N LEU A 15 -8.45 -0.69 13.70
CA LEU A 15 -9.52 -0.93 12.72
C LEU A 15 -8.97 -1.09 11.31
N ALA A 16 -8.00 -0.28 10.92
CA ALA A 16 -7.35 -0.44 9.63
C ALA A 16 -6.48 -1.71 9.56
N GLY A 17 -5.82 -2.08 10.67
CA GLY A 17 -5.04 -3.32 10.77
C GLY A 17 -5.91 -4.57 10.63
N THR A 18 -7.07 -4.61 11.27
CA THR A 18 -8.02 -5.73 11.13
C THR A 18 -8.59 -5.79 9.72
N LEU A 19 -9.04 -4.67 9.15
CA LEU A 19 -9.52 -4.63 7.76
C LEU A 19 -8.44 -5.02 6.75
N ALA A 20 -7.20 -4.58 6.95
CA ALA A 20 -6.07 -4.97 6.11
C ALA A 20 -5.78 -6.48 6.19
N GLY A 21 -5.88 -7.07 7.38
CA GLY A 21 -5.72 -8.51 7.59
C GLY A 21 -6.85 -9.35 6.99
N LEU A 22 -8.10 -8.88 7.10
CA LEU A 22 -9.28 -9.59 6.59
C LEU A 22 -9.42 -9.49 5.06
N LEU A 23 -9.19 -8.31 4.51
CA LEU A 23 -9.44 -8.03 3.10
C LEU A 23 -8.17 -8.12 2.23
N GLY A 24 -6.99 -8.11 2.84
CA GLY A 24 -5.70 -8.16 2.12
C GLY A 24 -5.37 -6.90 1.29
N ILE A 25 -6.18 -5.84 1.41
CA ILE A 25 -6.12 -4.62 0.56
C ILE A 25 -5.12 -3.58 1.12
N GLY A 26 -4.25 -3.93 2.08
CA GLY A 26 -3.25 -3.01 2.65
C GLY A 26 -3.86 -1.74 3.26
N GLY A 27 -3.82 -1.58 4.59
CA GLY A 27 -4.63 -0.59 5.33
C GLY A 27 -4.59 0.88 4.90
N GLY A 28 -3.71 1.29 3.99
CA GLY A 28 -3.56 2.67 3.49
C GLY A 28 -4.84 3.31 2.95
N ILE A 29 -5.75 2.54 2.35
CA ILE A 29 -7.07 3.05 1.89
C ILE A 29 -7.87 3.67 3.05
N VAL A 30 -7.71 3.13 4.28
CA VAL A 30 -8.39 3.59 5.49
C VAL A 30 -7.46 4.50 6.32
N ILE A 31 -6.18 4.14 6.44
CA ILE A 31 -5.20 4.84 7.29
C ILE A 31 -4.91 6.24 6.76
N VAL A 32 -4.67 6.41 5.45
CA VAL A 32 -4.29 7.71 4.88
C VAL A 32 -5.38 8.78 5.09
N PRO A 33 -6.65 8.57 4.70
CA PRO A 33 -7.69 9.58 4.94
C PRO A 33 -7.98 9.77 6.44
N GLY A 34 -7.91 8.70 7.23
CA GLY A 34 -8.06 8.79 8.68
C GLY A 34 -6.97 9.65 9.35
N LEU A 35 -5.71 9.44 8.97
CA LEU A 35 -4.59 10.25 9.43
C LEU A 35 -4.70 11.68 8.93
N ALA A 36 -5.10 11.91 7.67
CA ALA A 36 -5.29 13.26 7.16
C ALA A 36 -6.33 14.05 7.98
N ALA A 37 -7.44 13.43 8.36
CA ALA A 37 -8.46 14.06 9.21
C ALA A 37 -7.89 14.40 10.61
N VAL A 38 -7.24 13.44 11.26
CA VAL A 38 -6.68 13.62 12.61
C VAL A 38 -5.53 14.64 12.62
N LEU A 39 -4.68 14.64 11.60
CA LEU A 39 -3.53 15.55 11.49
C LEU A 39 -3.93 16.97 11.12
N ALA A 40 -5.03 17.14 10.37
CA ALA A 40 -5.59 18.46 10.08
C ALA A 40 -6.04 19.17 11.37
N GLU A 41 -6.68 18.45 12.28
CA GLU A 41 -7.06 18.95 13.61
C GLU A 41 -5.86 19.08 14.56
N GLY A 42 -4.81 18.28 14.35
CA GLY A 42 -3.60 18.26 15.15
C GLY A 42 -2.62 19.42 14.92
N GLY A 43 -2.94 20.35 14.01
CA GLY A 43 -2.11 21.53 13.73
C GLY A 43 -0.99 21.30 12.70
N VAL A 44 -1.07 20.23 11.90
CA VAL A 44 -0.15 20.05 10.76
C VAL A 44 -0.45 21.10 9.69
N ALA A 45 0.59 21.76 9.20
CA ALA A 45 0.49 22.75 8.15
C ALA A 45 -0.21 22.16 6.90
N PRO A 46 -1.24 22.82 6.34
CA PRO A 46 -2.01 22.31 5.21
C PRO A 46 -1.15 21.94 4.00
N GLU A 47 0.00 22.59 3.83
CA GLU A 47 0.92 22.39 2.71
C GLU A 47 1.62 21.04 2.77
N ARG A 48 1.71 20.42 3.96
CA ARG A 48 2.40 19.13 4.18
C ARG A 48 1.49 18.01 4.66
N LEU A 49 0.19 18.29 4.81
CA LEU A 49 -0.76 17.37 5.42
C LEU A 49 -0.75 15.99 4.74
N MET A 50 -0.85 15.95 3.41
CA MET A 50 -0.89 14.67 2.69
C MET A 50 0.45 13.95 2.70
N GLN A 51 1.56 14.68 2.61
CA GLN A 51 2.91 14.08 2.66
C GLN A 51 3.14 13.39 4.02
N VAL A 52 2.75 14.05 5.12
CA VAL A 52 2.84 13.48 6.47
C VAL A 52 1.89 12.30 6.64
N ALA A 53 0.64 12.41 6.17
CA ALA A 53 -0.34 11.32 6.26
C ALA A 53 0.10 10.06 5.47
N VAL A 54 0.56 10.25 4.23
CA VAL A 54 1.07 9.17 3.37
C VAL A 54 2.33 8.53 3.97
N GLY A 55 3.29 9.34 4.41
CA GLY A 55 4.52 8.84 5.04
C GLY A 55 4.25 8.06 6.33
N THR A 56 3.36 8.57 7.18
CA THR A 56 2.99 7.91 8.45
C THR A 56 2.21 6.60 8.19
N SER A 57 1.36 6.57 7.16
CA SER A 57 0.71 5.34 6.70
C SER A 57 1.73 4.29 6.27
N LEU A 58 2.72 4.66 5.45
CA LEU A 58 3.78 3.74 5.00
C LEU A 58 4.59 3.19 6.18
N ALA A 59 4.96 4.02 7.15
CA ALA A 59 5.66 3.58 8.36
C ALA A 59 4.84 2.51 9.11
N THR A 60 3.52 2.72 9.22
CA THR A 60 2.59 1.76 9.83
C THR A 60 2.48 0.47 9.00
N ILE A 61 2.46 0.60 7.67
CA ILE A 61 2.44 -0.54 6.74
C ILE A 61 3.71 -1.39 6.88
N VAL A 62 4.89 -0.79 7.06
CA VAL A 62 6.13 -1.54 7.30
C VAL A 62 6.04 -2.39 8.56
N ALA A 63 5.54 -1.81 9.66
CA ALA A 63 5.37 -2.53 10.93
C ALA A 63 4.36 -3.70 10.80
N THR A 64 3.20 -3.43 10.19
CA THR A 64 2.15 -4.45 9.99
C THR A 64 2.57 -5.53 8.99
N ALA A 65 3.28 -5.17 7.91
CA ALA A 65 3.85 -6.12 6.97
C ALA A 65 4.89 -7.02 7.64
N GLY A 66 5.74 -6.48 8.52
CA GLY A 66 6.69 -7.27 9.30
C GLY A 66 6.00 -8.29 10.21
N ALA A 67 4.89 -7.92 10.85
CA ALA A 67 4.06 -8.84 11.62
C ALA A 67 3.40 -9.91 10.73
N ALA A 68 2.84 -9.51 9.58
CA ALA A 68 2.22 -10.41 8.62
C ALA A 68 3.23 -11.42 8.07
N ILE A 69 4.43 -10.96 7.66
CA ILE A 69 5.51 -11.83 7.20
C ILE A 69 5.85 -12.86 8.28
N ARG A 70 6.10 -12.46 9.53
CA ARG A 70 6.37 -13.41 10.62
C ARG A 70 5.28 -14.47 10.79
N ALA A 71 4.01 -14.07 10.70
CA ALA A 71 2.89 -15.00 10.80
C ALA A 71 2.84 -15.98 9.62
N HIS A 72 3.05 -15.50 8.39
CA HIS A 72 3.04 -16.35 7.18
C HIS A 72 4.27 -17.25 7.07
N GLN A 73 5.44 -16.78 7.54
CA GLN A 73 6.68 -17.57 7.62
C GLN A 73 6.50 -18.78 8.53
N ARG A 74 5.83 -18.62 9.68
CA ARG A 74 5.52 -19.72 10.60
C ARG A 74 4.63 -20.79 9.97
N ARG A 75 3.92 -20.46 8.89
CA ARG A 75 3.06 -21.38 8.13
C ARG A 75 3.72 -21.91 6.85
N GLY A 76 4.99 -21.55 6.59
CA GLY A 76 5.69 -21.94 5.36
C GLY A 76 5.17 -21.29 4.07
N ALA A 77 4.27 -20.31 4.18
CA ALA A 77 3.55 -19.74 3.03
C ALA A 77 4.34 -18.67 2.25
N VAL A 78 5.55 -18.31 2.70
CA VAL A 78 6.33 -17.23 2.07
C VAL A 78 7.30 -17.78 1.02
N ARG A 79 7.06 -17.39 -0.23
CA ARG A 79 7.90 -17.75 -1.38
C ARG A 79 9.08 -16.78 -1.51
N TRP A 80 10.18 -17.06 -0.82
CA TRP A 80 11.39 -16.23 -0.82
C TRP A 80 12.00 -15.99 -2.21
N SER A 81 11.84 -16.95 -3.13
CA SER A 81 12.27 -16.79 -4.53
C SER A 81 11.54 -15.65 -5.25
N LEU A 82 10.28 -15.41 -4.90
CA LEU A 82 9.48 -14.32 -5.44
C LEU A 82 9.88 -12.99 -4.78
N VAL A 83 10.06 -12.98 -3.46
CA VAL A 83 10.55 -11.82 -2.70
C VAL A 83 11.88 -11.33 -3.24
N ALA A 84 12.82 -12.23 -3.51
CA ALA A 84 14.13 -11.88 -4.07
C ALA A 84 14.08 -11.32 -5.50
N ARG A 85 13.02 -11.64 -6.28
CA ARG A 85 12.85 -11.17 -7.67
C ARG A 85 12.07 -9.86 -7.77
N LEU A 86 11.02 -9.70 -6.96
CA LEU A 86 10.16 -8.51 -6.94
C LEU A 86 10.63 -7.43 -5.97
N GLY A 87 11.14 -7.84 -4.80
CA GLY A 87 11.50 -6.97 -3.69
C GLY A 87 12.48 -5.85 -4.05
N PRO A 88 13.59 -6.13 -4.76
CA PRO A 88 14.53 -5.09 -5.18
C PRO A 88 13.87 -4.05 -6.10
N GLY A 89 13.04 -4.51 -7.05
CA GLY A 89 12.27 -3.63 -7.93
C GLY A 89 11.35 -2.71 -7.12
N VAL A 90 10.58 -3.28 -6.18
CA VAL A 90 9.69 -2.52 -5.27
C VAL A 90 10.46 -1.51 -4.45
N ALA A 91 11.62 -1.87 -3.89
CA ALA A 91 12.43 -0.96 -3.09
C ALA A 91 12.94 0.23 -3.92
N VAL A 92 13.46 -0.03 -5.13
CA VAL A 92 13.90 1.04 -6.05
C VAL A 92 12.74 1.94 -6.46
N GLY A 93 11.60 1.33 -6.82
CA GLY A 93 10.40 2.07 -7.17
C GLY A 93 9.87 2.93 -6.04
N ALA A 94 9.85 2.39 -4.82
CA ALA A 94 9.42 3.12 -3.63
C ALA A 94 10.36 4.29 -3.33
N ALA A 95 11.67 4.11 -3.41
CA ALA A 95 12.63 5.20 -3.23
C ALA A 95 12.42 6.32 -4.27
N ALA A 96 12.30 5.96 -5.55
CA ALA A 96 12.01 6.93 -6.60
C ALA A 96 10.66 7.63 -6.39
N GLY A 97 9.62 6.87 -6.04
CA GLY A 97 8.29 7.40 -5.78
C GLY A 97 8.24 8.33 -4.57
N THR A 98 9.03 8.08 -3.51
CA THR A 98 9.14 9.00 -2.37
C THR A 98 9.75 10.34 -2.75
N VAL A 99 10.76 10.36 -3.63
CA VAL A 99 11.36 11.61 -4.13
C VAL A 99 10.33 12.41 -4.93
N VAL A 100 9.55 11.72 -5.78
CA VAL A 100 8.45 12.35 -6.51
C VAL A 100 7.37 12.86 -5.56
N ALA A 101 6.99 12.09 -4.54
CA ALA A 101 5.99 12.48 -3.56
C ALA A 101 6.39 13.74 -2.78
N ASP A 102 7.66 13.87 -2.43
CA ASP A 102 8.19 15.03 -1.71
C ASP A 102 8.18 16.30 -2.58
N ALA A 103 8.40 16.15 -3.89
CA ALA A 103 8.33 17.25 -4.86
C ALA A 103 6.89 17.67 -5.21
N LEU A 104 5.87 16.87 -4.89
CA LEU A 104 4.47 17.17 -5.21
C LEU A 104 3.80 18.00 -4.12
N ALA A 105 3.03 19.00 -4.55
CA ALA A 105 2.16 19.76 -3.64
C ALA A 105 1.09 18.86 -3.02
N THR A 106 0.73 19.12 -1.76
CA THR A 106 -0.32 18.38 -1.03
C THR A 106 -1.63 18.26 -1.82
N ARG A 107 -2.05 19.30 -2.54
CA ARG A 107 -3.27 19.28 -3.36
C ARG A 107 -3.19 18.26 -4.50
N THR A 108 -2.04 18.14 -5.14
CA THR A 108 -1.81 17.16 -6.22
C THR A 108 -1.80 15.75 -5.66
N LEU A 109 -1.14 15.54 -4.51
CA LEU A 109 -1.11 14.24 -3.84
C LEU A 109 -2.51 13.81 -3.39
N ALA A 110 -3.30 14.73 -2.83
CA ALA A 110 -4.71 14.51 -2.49
C ALA A 110 -5.56 14.14 -3.73
N ALA A 111 -5.37 14.83 -4.86
CA ALA A 111 -6.11 14.57 -6.09
C ALA A 111 -5.77 13.18 -6.66
N VAL A 112 -4.48 12.82 -6.70
CA VAL A 112 -4.01 11.50 -7.14
C VAL A 112 -4.57 10.40 -6.24
N PHE A 113 -4.53 10.59 -4.92
CA PHE A 113 -5.09 9.66 -3.96
C PHE A 113 -6.61 9.52 -4.10
N GLY A 114 -7.33 10.63 -4.26
CA GLY A 114 -8.78 10.64 -4.47
C GLY A 114 -9.18 9.92 -5.76
N LEU A 115 -8.48 10.17 -6.86
CA LEU A 115 -8.70 9.47 -8.14
C LEU A 115 -8.46 7.96 -7.99
N PHE A 116 -7.41 7.58 -7.25
CA PHE A 116 -7.15 6.19 -6.93
C PHE A 116 -8.29 5.54 -6.14
N LEU A 117 -8.84 6.21 -5.12
CA LEU A 117 -9.98 5.70 -4.35
C LEU A 117 -11.21 5.49 -5.23
N ILE A 118 -11.49 6.43 -6.15
CA ILE A 118 -12.58 6.30 -7.12
C ILE A 118 -12.34 5.08 -8.03
N ALA A 119 -11.11 4.89 -8.51
CA ALA A 119 -10.76 3.74 -9.35
C ALA A 119 -10.93 2.40 -8.61
N VAL A 120 -10.55 2.34 -7.32
CA VAL A 120 -10.77 1.16 -6.47
C VAL A 120 -12.25 0.90 -6.25
N ALA A 121 -13.04 1.92 -5.94
CA ALA A 121 -14.48 1.81 -5.76
C ALA A 121 -15.17 1.32 -7.05
N ALA A 122 -14.79 1.86 -8.20
CA ALA A 122 -15.29 1.43 -9.51
C ALA A 122 -14.93 -0.03 -9.82
N ARG A 123 -13.69 -0.46 -9.49
CA ARG A 123 -13.26 -1.85 -9.65
C ARG A 123 -14.04 -2.80 -8.75
N LEU A 124 -14.40 -2.37 -7.54
CA LEU A 124 -15.21 -3.17 -6.61
C LEU A 124 -16.67 -3.27 -7.09
N ALA A 125 -17.22 -2.20 -7.68
CA ALA A 125 -18.55 -2.17 -8.26
C ALA A 125 -18.67 -3.01 -9.55
N TRP A 126 -17.59 -3.10 -10.34
CA TRP A 126 -17.51 -3.95 -11.53
C TRP A 126 -16.38 -4.99 -11.44
N PRO A 127 -16.60 -6.11 -10.72
CA PRO A 127 -15.64 -7.20 -10.68
C PRO A 127 -15.49 -7.79 -12.09
N ARG A 128 -14.32 -7.61 -12.70
CA ARG A 128 -13.94 -8.35 -13.92
C ARG A 128 -13.09 -9.54 -13.52
N ALA A 129 -13.51 -10.74 -13.95
CA ALA A 129 -12.70 -11.94 -13.82
C ALA A 129 -11.42 -11.75 -14.67
N PRO A 130 -10.21 -11.84 -14.07
CA PRO A 130 -8.99 -11.83 -14.86
C PRO A 130 -9.01 -13.03 -15.79
N THR A 131 -8.81 -12.81 -17.09
CA THR A 131 -8.50 -13.91 -18.01
C THR A 131 -7.10 -14.42 -17.61
N PRO A 132 -6.95 -15.67 -17.13
CA PRO A 132 -5.63 -16.18 -16.75
C PRO A 132 -4.76 -16.23 -18.01
N ALA A 133 -3.68 -15.47 -18.06
CA ALA A 133 -2.84 -15.38 -19.25
C ALA A 133 -1.34 -15.38 -18.88
N ARG A 134 -0.68 -16.48 -19.26
CA ARG A 134 0.78 -16.76 -19.35
C ARG A 134 1.55 -16.74 -18.02
N GLY A 135 2.50 -17.70 -17.93
CA GLY A 135 3.31 -17.95 -16.74
C GLY A 135 4.22 -16.79 -16.34
N LEU A 136 4.89 -16.96 -15.20
CA LEU A 136 5.78 -15.95 -14.59
C LEU A 136 6.71 -15.29 -15.63
N PRO A 137 6.61 -13.96 -15.84
CA PRO A 137 7.48 -13.28 -16.79
C PRO A 137 8.95 -13.29 -16.32
N GLY A 138 9.88 -12.96 -17.22
CA GLY A 138 11.33 -12.94 -16.90
C GLY A 138 11.67 -12.02 -15.72
N ARG A 139 12.82 -12.26 -15.08
CA ARG A 139 13.27 -11.52 -13.88
C ARG A 139 13.25 -10.00 -14.05
N VAL A 140 13.65 -9.50 -15.22
CA VAL A 140 13.67 -8.07 -15.55
C VAL A 140 12.26 -7.48 -15.59
N VAL A 141 11.31 -8.22 -16.16
CA VAL A 141 9.90 -7.81 -16.23
C VAL A 141 9.27 -7.81 -14.84
N LEU A 142 9.55 -8.81 -14.00
CA LEU A 142 9.11 -8.79 -12.60
C LEU A 142 9.70 -7.62 -11.81
N ALA A 143 10.98 -7.30 -12.03
CA ALA A 143 11.62 -6.16 -11.37
C ALA A 143 11.00 -4.83 -11.82
N ALA A 144 10.73 -4.66 -13.12
CA ALA A 144 10.06 -3.47 -13.66
C ALA A 144 8.64 -3.30 -13.10
N TRP A 145 7.85 -4.38 -13.04
CA TRP A 145 6.54 -4.37 -12.37
C TRP A 145 6.67 -4.06 -10.89
N GLY A 146 7.67 -4.62 -10.21
CA GLY A 146 8.00 -4.29 -8.83
C GLY A 146 8.25 -2.79 -8.65
N SER A 147 9.05 -2.17 -9.52
CA SER A 147 9.34 -0.74 -9.46
C SER A 147 8.11 0.12 -9.72
N ALA A 148 7.28 -0.22 -10.71
CA ALA A 148 6.02 0.47 -10.93
C ALA A 148 5.10 0.37 -9.70
N ILE A 149 4.96 -0.82 -9.13
CA ILE A 149 4.16 -1.06 -7.92
C ILE A 149 4.72 -0.26 -6.74
N GLY A 150 6.03 -0.29 -6.50
CA GLY A 150 6.67 0.44 -5.40
C GLY A 150 6.52 1.96 -5.54
N GLY A 151 6.67 2.49 -6.76
CA GLY A 151 6.48 3.91 -7.04
C GLY A 151 5.04 4.35 -6.80
N VAL A 152 4.06 3.62 -7.32
CA VAL A 152 2.64 3.94 -7.11
C VAL A 152 2.25 3.75 -5.64
N ALA A 153 2.71 2.68 -4.99
CA ALA A 153 2.44 2.39 -3.58
C ALA A 153 2.96 3.48 -2.63
N SER A 154 4.17 3.99 -2.88
CA SER A 154 4.78 5.05 -2.08
C SER A 154 4.07 6.40 -2.25
N LEU A 155 3.62 6.73 -3.45
CA LEU A 155 2.83 7.94 -3.71
C LEU A 155 1.45 7.90 -3.03
N LEU A 156 0.80 6.73 -3.03
CA LEU A 156 -0.54 6.58 -2.48
C LEU A 156 -0.55 6.27 -0.98
N GLY A 157 0.57 5.86 -0.39
CA GLY A 157 0.63 5.43 1.01
C GLY A 157 -0.07 4.11 1.27
N ILE A 158 -0.07 3.20 0.28
CA ILE A 158 -0.77 1.92 0.31
C ILE A 158 0.25 0.79 0.20
N GLY A 159 0.03 -0.31 0.93
CA GLY A 159 0.91 -1.47 0.84
C GLY A 159 0.87 -2.10 -0.56
N GLY A 160 2.04 -2.40 -1.11
CA GLY A 160 2.20 -2.97 -2.45
C GLY A 160 1.46 -4.30 -2.69
N GLY A 161 0.99 -4.98 -1.62
CA GLY A 161 0.14 -6.17 -1.71
C GLY A 161 -1.14 -5.96 -2.52
N THR A 162 -1.74 -4.76 -2.48
CA THR A 162 -2.94 -4.41 -3.27
C THR A 162 -2.78 -4.58 -4.78
N LEU A 163 -1.57 -4.27 -5.26
CA LEU A 163 -1.22 -4.32 -6.68
C LEU A 163 -0.46 -5.61 -7.01
N THR A 164 0.31 -6.13 -6.06
CA THR A 164 1.10 -7.35 -6.23
C THR A 164 0.22 -8.61 -6.26
N VAL A 165 -0.82 -8.68 -5.41
CA VAL A 165 -1.76 -9.83 -5.40
C VAL A 165 -2.48 -10.01 -6.75
N PRO A 166 -3.14 -8.99 -7.34
CA PRO A 166 -3.77 -9.14 -8.65
C PRO A 166 -2.76 -9.38 -9.77
N LEU A 167 -1.54 -8.81 -9.70
CA LEU A 167 -0.46 -9.12 -10.65
C LEU A 167 -0.08 -10.61 -10.61
N LEU A 168 0.09 -11.18 -9.41
CA LEU A 168 0.45 -12.58 -9.24
C LEU A 168 -0.68 -13.53 -9.63
N ALA A 169 -1.92 -13.17 -9.30
CA ALA A 169 -3.10 -13.89 -9.77
C ALA A 169 -3.20 -13.87 -11.30
N TRP A 170 -2.89 -12.74 -11.93
CA TRP A 170 -2.83 -12.63 -13.40
C TRP A 170 -1.71 -13.48 -14.01
N CYS A 171 -0.56 -13.59 -13.34
CA CYS A 171 0.56 -14.46 -13.74
C CYS A 171 0.34 -15.95 -13.39
N ASN A 172 -0.87 -16.34 -12.99
CA ASN A 172 -1.27 -17.70 -12.64
C ASN A 172 -0.44 -18.33 -11.50
N VAL A 173 -0.02 -17.51 -10.55
CA VAL A 173 0.65 -17.97 -9.34
C VAL A 173 -0.41 -18.36 -8.30
N ASP A 174 -0.42 -19.63 -7.88
CA ASP A 174 -1.25 -20.04 -6.76
C ASP A 174 -0.85 -19.31 -5.47
N LEU A 175 -1.75 -18.45 -5.02
CA LEU A 175 -1.64 -17.69 -3.76
C LEU A 175 -2.40 -18.36 -2.61
N ARG A 176 -3.09 -19.48 -2.89
CA ARG A 176 -3.82 -20.27 -1.89
C ARG A 176 -2.91 -21.34 -1.31
N GLN A 177 -2.28 -21.05 -0.17
CA GLN A 177 -1.77 -22.04 0.79
C GLN A 177 -1.98 -21.55 2.21
#